data_AF-A0A9R0YSE1-F1
#
_entry.id   AF-A0A9R0YSE1-F1
#
_cell.length_a   1.000
_cell.length_b   1.000
_cell.length_c   1.000
_cell.angle_alpha   90.00
_cell.angle_beta   90.00
_cell.angle_gamma   90.00
#
_symmetry.space_group_name_H-M   'P 1'
#
loop_
_entity.id
_entity.type
_entity.pdbx_description
1 polymer ?
#
loop_
_entity_poly.entity_id
_entity_poly.type
_entity_poly.pdbx_seq_one_letter_code
_entity_poly.pdbx_strand_id
1 'polypeptide(L)'
;MARRQGRARRRGSLGCAAENEDPVSQKSVASAPRLDSSVAEQNGAAATRSKADPSAPVSAAASGYWKDVVVAEQVGTKVDTGGDAAEVSRSPVDSENKGSAPLAGPNVMNVIVVASECAPFCKTGGLGDVVGALPKALARRGHRVMVVIPKYGDYAEARDLGVRKRYKVAGQDSEVSYFHSYIDGVDFVFLEAPPFRHRHNDIYGGERPDVLKRMILFCKAAVEVPWYAPCGGTIYGDGNLVFIANDWHTALLPVYLKAYYRDNGLMQYTRSVLVIHNIAHQVLHLNL
;
A
#
# COMPACT_ATOMS: atom_id res chain seq x y z
N MET A 1 24.38 -10.15 -71.13
CA MET A 1 23.72 -10.97 -72.17
C MET A 1 22.24 -11.05 -71.79
N ALA A 2 21.30 -10.23 -72.32
CA ALA A 2 20.61 -10.33 -73.62
C ALA A 2 20.06 -11.75 -73.88
N ARG A 3 18.78 -12.08 -74.15
CA ARG A 3 17.59 -11.44 -74.76
C ARG A 3 16.32 -12.18 -74.22
N ARG A 4 15.14 -11.62 -73.95
CA ARG A 4 14.13 -10.82 -74.71
C ARG A 4 13.19 -11.66 -75.60
N GLN A 5 11.88 -11.67 -75.25
CA GLN A 5 10.65 -11.66 -76.10
C GLN A 5 9.44 -11.80 -75.13
N GLY A 6 8.30 -11.10 -75.17
CA GLY A 6 7.81 -9.98 -75.98
C GLY A 6 6.28 -10.04 -76.19
N ARG A 7 5.56 -8.95 -75.83
CA ARG A 7 4.22 -8.45 -76.31
C ARG A 7 2.92 -9.19 -75.90
N ALA A 8 1.73 -8.57 -75.79
CA ALA A 8 1.22 -7.18 -75.84
C ALA A 8 -0.28 -7.13 -75.42
N ARG A 9 -0.70 -6.23 -74.51
CA ARG A 9 -1.60 -5.04 -74.66
C ARG A 9 -2.86 -5.10 -75.57
N ARG A 10 -4.03 -4.73 -74.98
CA ARG A 10 -5.08 -3.76 -75.43
C ARG A 10 -5.87 -3.32 -74.17
N ARG A 11 -5.87 -2.07 -73.68
CA ARG A 11 -6.53 -0.79 -74.05
C ARG A 11 -8.07 -0.82 -74.14
N GLY A 12 -8.71 -0.01 -73.29
CA GLY A 12 -10.08 0.51 -73.42
C GLY A 12 -10.41 1.46 -72.26
N SER A 13 -10.44 2.77 -72.52
CA SER A 13 -10.97 3.84 -71.67
C SER A 13 -12.23 4.43 -72.32
N LEU A 14 -12.94 5.31 -71.58
CA LEU A 14 -14.15 6.11 -71.89
C LEU A 14 -15.38 5.52 -71.16
N GLY A 15 -16.26 6.28 -70.50
CA GLY A 15 -16.45 7.73 -70.38
C GLY A 15 -17.49 8.06 -69.30
N CYS A 16 -17.69 9.36 -69.09
CA CYS A 16 -18.49 10.03 -68.06
C CYS A 16 -19.90 10.43 -68.60
N ALA A 17 -20.93 10.42 -67.73
CA ALA A 17 -22.18 11.23 -67.73
C ALA A 17 -23.15 10.62 -66.67
N ALA A 18 -23.59 11.34 -65.62
CA ALA A 18 -24.77 12.24 -65.56
C ALA A 18 -26.08 11.51 -65.97
N GLU A 19 -27.22 11.51 -65.28
CA GLU A 19 -27.85 12.50 -64.38
C GLU A 19 -29.19 11.92 -63.82
N ASN A 20 -29.74 12.56 -62.77
CA ASN A 20 -31.15 12.60 -62.31
C ASN A 20 -31.75 11.42 -61.50
N GLU A 21 -32.61 11.60 -60.50
CA GLU A 21 -33.02 12.63 -59.50
C GLU A 21 -34.16 11.95 -58.69
N ASP A 22 -34.11 12.00 -57.35
CA ASP A 22 -35.16 12.25 -56.32
C ASP A 22 -36.61 11.65 -56.40
N PRO A 23 -37.41 11.56 -55.28
CA PRO A 23 -37.38 12.44 -54.09
C PRO A 23 -37.65 11.84 -52.68
N VAL A 24 -37.11 12.56 -51.68
CA VAL A 24 -37.72 13.13 -50.45
C VAL A 24 -38.98 12.49 -49.82
N SER A 25 -38.91 12.20 -48.51
CA SER A 25 -39.97 12.61 -47.54
C SER A 25 -39.44 12.79 -46.13
N GLN A 26 -39.62 14.01 -45.62
CA GLN A 26 -39.40 14.50 -44.25
C GLN A 26 -40.52 14.06 -43.29
N LYS A 27 -40.23 14.14 -41.98
CA LYS A 27 -41.05 14.62 -40.83
C LYS A 27 -40.56 13.92 -39.55
N SER A 28 -40.51 14.47 -38.34
CA SER A 28 -40.68 15.82 -37.78
C SER A 28 -40.38 15.71 -36.26
N VAL A 29 -39.95 16.80 -35.66
CA VAL A 29 -39.67 17.01 -34.23
C VAL A 29 -40.96 17.05 -33.38
N ALA A 30 -40.94 16.51 -32.14
CA ALA A 30 -41.78 16.91 -30.98
C ALA A 30 -41.41 16.05 -29.74
N SER A 31 -40.74 16.58 -28.72
CA SER A 31 -41.26 17.27 -27.51
C SER A 31 -41.83 16.34 -26.41
N ALA A 32 -41.26 16.48 -25.20
CA ALA A 32 -41.64 15.80 -23.97
C ALA A 32 -43.08 16.13 -23.49
N PRO A 33 -43.72 15.26 -22.69
CA PRO A 33 -44.90 15.64 -21.92
C PRO A 33 -44.56 15.97 -20.46
N ARG A 34 -45.08 17.11 -19.99
CA ARG A 34 -45.47 17.41 -18.60
C ARG A 34 -46.99 17.58 -18.57
N LEU A 35 -47.56 17.49 -17.36
CA LEU A 35 -48.95 17.77 -16.89
C LEU A 35 -49.68 16.48 -16.46
N ASP A 36 -50.49 16.42 -15.42
CA ASP A 36 -50.74 17.25 -14.23
C ASP A 36 -51.61 16.38 -13.28
N SER A 37 -51.66 16.82 -12.03
CA SER A 37 -52.44 16.39 -10.87
C SER A 37 -53.90 15.94 -11.07
N SER A 38 -54.35 14.97 -10.26
CA SER A 38 -55.59 15.08 -9.48
C SER A 38 -55.72 13.98 -8.39
N VAL A 39 -55.75 14.45 -7.14
CA VAL A 39 -56.64 14.13 -6.00
C VAL A 39 -56.97 12.68 -5.65
N ALA A 40 -56.51 12.22 -4.46
CA ALA A 40 -57.39 11.91 -3.31
C ALA A 40 -56.58 11.52 -2.05
N GLU A 41 -56.88 12.26 -0.97
CA GLU A 41 -56.74 11.95 0.46
C GLU A 41 -56.99 10.46 0.82
N GLN A 42 -56.45 9.86 1.89
CA GLN A 42 -56.43 10.33 3.28
C GLN A 42 -55.64 9.34 4.17
N ASN A 43 -55.33 9.80 5.39
CA ASN A 43 -54.92 9.09 6.60
C ASN A 43 -53.43 9.06 6.94
N GLY A 44 -53.06 10.02 7.79
CA GLY A 44 -51.76 10.15 8.41
C GLY A 44 -51.58 9.35 9.70
N ALA A 45 -50.32 9.27 10.12
CA ALA A 45 -49.91 9.21 11.50
C ALA A 45 -48.60 9.98 11.63
N ALA A 46 -48.56 10.88 12.60
CA ALA A 46 -47.57 11.93 12.78
C ALA A 46 -46.16 11.40 13.08
N ALA A 47 -45.18 12.00 12.40
CA ALA A 47 -43.76 11.87 12.73
C ALA A 47 -43.41 12.83 13.88
N THR A 48 -43.02 12.28 15.03
CA THR A 48 -42.24 13.00 16.04
C THR A 48 -40.76 12.80 15.75
N ARG A 49 -40.08 13.87 15.32
CA ARG A 49 -38.62 13.92 15.24
C ARG A 49 -38.05 14.00 16.65
N SER A 50 -37.40 12.94 17.13
CA SER A 50 -36.47 13.03 18.26
C SER A 50 -35.05 13.25 17.73
N LYS A 51 -34.39 14.30 18.23
CA LYS A 51 -32.95 14.52 18.09
C LYS A 51 -32.24 13.38 18.81
N ALA A 52 -31.38 12.64 18.09
CA ALA A 52 -30.44 11.71 18.71
C ALA A 52 -29.14 12.46 19.07
N ASP A 53 -28.80 12.36 20.35
CA ASP A 53 -27.61 12.86 21.04
C ASP A 53 -26.34 12.15 20.52
N PRO A 54 -25.22 12.84 20.20
CA PRO A 54 -24.00 12.22 19.68
C PRO A 54 -23.10 11.66 20.79
N SER A 55 -23.67 11.07 21.83
CA SER A 55 -22.93 10.52 22.98
C SER A 55 -23.43 9.12 23.37
N ALA A 56 -23.22 8.14 22.48
CA ALA A 56 -23.37 6.73 22.82
C ALA A 56 -22.12 5.95 22.37
N PRO A 57 -21.46 5.19 23.27
CA PRO A 57 -20.26 4.45 22.94
C PRO A 57 -20.60 3.27 22.03
N VAL A 58 -19.85 3.11 20.93
CA VAL A 58 -19.88 1.92 20.09
C VAL A 58 -19.35 0.75 20.94
N SER A 59 -20.24 -0.09 21.43
CA SER A 59 -19.91 -1.11 22.43
C SER A 59 -19.37 -2.42 21.82
N ALA A 60 -18.37 -2.95 22.52
CA ALA A 60 -18.21 -4.36 22.87
C ALA A 60 -17.84 -5.43 21.81
N ALA A 61 -17.36 -5.09 20.61
CA ALA A 61 -16.79 -6.09 19.69
C ALA A 61 -15.24 -6.14 19.66
N ALA A 62 -14.55 -5.16 20.26
CA ALA A 62 -13.09 -5.01 20.16
C ALA A 62 -12.30 -5.60 21.35
N SER A 63 -12.96 -6.12 22.37
CA SER A 63 -12.32 -6.54 23.63
C SER A 63 -11.47 -7.83 23.52
N GLY A 64 -11.66 -8.63 22.46
CA GLY A 64 -10.99 -9.93 22.31
C GLY A 64 -9.69 -9.92 21.51
N TYR A 65 -9.34 -8.83 20.82
CA TYR A 65 -8.30 -8.85 19.78
C TYR A 65 -6.86 -8.73 20.32
N TRP A 66 -6.67 -8.33 21.59
CA TRP A 66 -5.39 -7.78 22.07
C TRP A 66 -4.80 -8.49 23.31
N LYS A 67 -5.46 -9.51 23.84
CA LYS A 67 -5.05 -10.18 25.09
C LYS A 67 -3.71 -10.92 24.98
N ASP A 68 -3.21 -11.15 23.76
CA ASP A 68 -2.01 -11.95 23.51
C ASP A 68 -0.73 -11.13 23.29
N VAL A 69 -0.76 -9.80 23.50
CA VAL A 69 0.44 -8.95 23.42
C VAL A 69 1.05 -8.84 24.83
N VAL A 70 1.89 -9.81 25.20
CA VAL A 70 2.57 -9.84 26.51
C VAL A 70 3.89 -9.06 26.47
N VAL A 71 4.04 -8.26 27.52
CA VAL A 71 5.16 -7.38 27.90
C VAL A 71 6.42 -8.19 28.21
N ALA A 72 7.55 -7.82 27.59
CA ALA A 72 8.87 -8.29 28.00
C ALA A 72 9.53 -7.27 28.93
N GLU A 73 9.75 -7.68 30.18
CA GLU A 73 10.37 -6.92 31.26
C GLU A 73 11.89 -6.83 31.04
N GLN A 74 12.45 -5.62 31.18
CA GLN A 74 13.89 -5.33 31.03
C GLN A 74 14.61 -5.54 32.36
N VAL A 75 15.62 -6.42 32.39
CA VAL A 75 16.54 -6.56 33.53
C VAL A 75 17.74 -5.62 33.32
N GLY A 76 17.84 -4.59 34.15
CA GLY A 76 18.94 -3.63 34.15
C GLY A 76 20.17 -4.13 34.89
N THR A 77 21.36 -3.76 34.40
CA THR A 77 22.60 -3.77 35.19
C THR A 77 23.35 -2.45 34.98
N LYS A 78 23.65 -1.79 36.11
CA LYS A 78 24.48 -0.58 36.23
C LYS A 78 25.95 -0.95 36.13
N VAL A 79 26.78 -0.12 35.48
CA VAL A 79 28.18 0.08 35.86
C VAL A 79 28.57 1.55 35.68
N ASP A 80 29.31 2.03 36.67
CA ASP A 80 29.66 3.42 36.98
C ASP A 80 30.77 4.06 36.12
N THR A 81 30.82 5.38 36.26
CA THR A 81 31.72 6.39 35.69
C THR A 81 33.16 6.36 36.24
N GLY A 82 34.13 6.73 35.40
CA GLY A 82 35.46 7.21 35.81
C GLY A 82 36.21 7.82 34.62
N GLY A 83 36.60 9.09 34.72
CA GLY A 83 37.23 9.86 33.64
C GLY A 83 38.76 9.87 33.67
N ASP A 84 39.37 10.44 32.63
CA ASP A 84 40.42 11.46 32.77
C ASP A 84 40.75 12.13 31.43
N ALA A 85 41.09 13.42 31.51
CA ALA A 85 41.41 14.31 30.41
C ALA A 85 42.91 14.30 30.09
N ALA A 86 43.26 14.34 28.80
CA ALA A 86 44.57 14.81 28.35
C ALA A 86 44.47 15.45 26.95
N GLU A 87 44.89 16.70 26.88
CA GLU A 87 44.87 17.62 25.75
C GLU A 87 46.23 17.61 25.05
N VAL A 88 46.28 17.40 23.72
CA VAL A 88 47.47 17.71 22.89
C VAL A 88 47.03 18.33 21.56
N SER A 89 47.75 19.38 21.18
CA SER A 89 47.40 20.42 20.22
C SER A 89 48.00 20.27 18.81
N ARG A 90 47.33 20.92 17.83
CA ARG A 90 47.80 21.45 16.50
C ARG A 90 47.94 20.45 15.33
N SER A 91 47.55 20.70 14.08
CA SER A 91 46.83 21.76 13.32
C SER A 91 46.67 21.24 11.85
N PRO A 92 45.91 21.90 10.93
CA PRO A 92 44.99 21.23 9.99
C PRO A 92 45.61 20.83 8.65
N VAL A 93 45.06 19.76 8.05
CA VAL A 93 45.18 19.50 6.61
C VAL A 93 43.76 19.42 6.05
N ASP A 94 43.40 20.47 5.30
CA ASP A 94 42.17 20.56 4.53
C ASP A 94 42.15 19.46 3.47
N SER A 95 41.27 18.49 3.66
CA SER A 95 40.91 17.49 2.66
C SER A 95 39.38 17.45 2.63
N GLU A 96 38.84 18.08 1.59
CA GLU A 96 37.44 18.16 1.19
C GLU A 96 36.55 17.06 1.80
N ASN A 97 35.89 17.39 2.91
CA ASN A 97 34.80 16.60 3.44
C ASN A 97 33.63 16.72 2.46
N LYS A 98 33.55 15.79 1.49
CA LYS A 98 32.28 15.45 0.84
C LYS A 98 31.37 14.92 1.94
N GLY A 99 30.70 15.85 2.62
CA GLY A 99 29.94 15.61 3.84
C GLY A 99 29.07 14.38 3.68
N SER A 100 29.48 13.28 4.33
CA SER A 100 28.60 12.14 4.54
C SER A 100 27.36 12.72 5.23
N ALA A 101 26.21 12.65 4.55
CA ALA A 101 24.98 13.20 5.08
C ALA A 101 24.81 12.73 6.54
N PRO A 102 24.37 13.60 7.48
CA PRO A 102 24.43 13.27 8.89
C PRO A 102 23.75 11.93 9.15
N LEU A 103 24.53 11.00 9.71
CA LEU A 103 24.04 9.73 10.22
C LEU A 103 23.08 10.05 11.37
N ALA A 104 22.01 9.26 11.50
CA ALA A 104 20.86 9.57 12.33
C ALA A 104 21.23 9.82 13.80
N GLY A 105 22.36 9.32 14.31
CA GLY A 105 22.91 9.69 15.61
C GLY A 105 21.87 9.58 16.74
N PRO A 106 21.59 10.63 17.53
CA PRO A 106 20.54 10.59 18.55
C PRO A 106 19.10 10.56 17.99
N ASN A 107 18.91 10.81 16.69
CA ASN A 107 17.62 10.83 15.98
C ASN A 107 17.34 9.53 15.20
N VAL A 108 17.92 8.41 15.60
CA VAL A 108 17.64 7.10 14.99
C VAL A 108 16.15 6.79 15.13
N MET A 109 15.52 6.43 14.01
CA MET A 109 14.11 6.10 13.91
C MET A 109 13.97 4.65 13.47
N ASN A 110 12.88 4.03 13.92
CA ASN A 110 12.38 2.81 13.31
C ASN A 110 11.47 3.22 12.14
N VAL A 111 11.79 2.76 10.93
CA VAL A 111 11.03 3.08 9.72
C VAL A 111 10.51 1.78 9.12
N ILE A 112 9.19 1.68 8.96
CA ILE A 112 8.56 0.53 8.30
C ILE A 112 7.88 1.01 7.03
N VAL A 113 8.47 0.65 5.90
CA VAL A 113 7.94 0.95 4.57
C VAL A 113 7.02 -0.19 4.15
N VAL A 114 5.75 0.13 3.89
CA VAL A 114 4.72 -0.86 3.55
C VAL A 114 4.25 -0.59 2.14
N ALA A 115 4.31 -1.61 1.29
CA ALA A 115 3.94 -1.48 -0.13
C ALA A 115 3.41 -2.80 -0.71
N SER A 116 2.71 -2.71 -1.83
CA SER A 116 2.32 -3.88 -2.63
C SER A 116 3.45 -4.40 -3.53
N GLU A 117 4.52 -3.62 -3.73
CA GLU A 117 5.63 -3.96 -4.62
C GLU A 117 6.97 -3.59 -4.01
N CYS A 118 8.00 -4.38 -4.32
CA CYS A 118 9.39 -4.09 -4.00
C CYS A 118 10.31 -4.89 -4.92
N ALA A 119 11.19 -4.20 -5.64
CA ALA A 119 12.25 -4.84 -6.41
C ALA A 119 13.34 -5.41 -5.47
N PRO A 120 13.90 -6.61 -5.74
CA PRO A 120 13.68 -7.44 -6.94
C PRO A 120 12.56 -8.47 -6.82
N PHE A 121 11.80 -8.51 -5.72
CA PHE A 121 10.85 -9.58 -5.40
C PHE A 121 9.57 -9.55 -6.24
N CYS A 122 8.88 -8.40 -6.27
CA CYS A 122 7.67 -8.20 -7.03
C CYS A 122 7.61 -6.76 -7.53
N LYS A 123 7.46 -6.58 -8.84
CA LYS A 123 7.49 -5.27 -9.48
C LYS A 123 6.61 -5.26 -10.72
N THR A 124 5.75 -4.26 -10.82
CA THR A 124 4.96 -3.93 -12.01
C THR A 124 5.34 -2.56 -12.55
N GLY A 125 5.82 -1.63 -11.71
CA GLY A 125 6.17 -0.27 -12.11
C GLY A 125 7.18 0.42 -11.21
N GLY A 126 7.17 1.76 -11.24
CA GLY A 126 8.13 2.59 -10.51
C GLY A 126 8.01 2.53 -8.98
N LEU A 127 6.84 2.14 -8.45
CA LEU A 127 6.65 1.91 -7.01
C LEU A 127 7.67 0.89 -6.48
N GLY A 128 7.81 -0.26 -7.17
CA GLY A 128 8.75 -1.30 -6.76
C GLY A 128 10.20 -0.84 -6.74
N ASP A 129 10.59 0.08 -7.63
CA ASP A 129 11.94 0.66 -7.64
C ASP A 129 12.18 1.59 -6.46
N VAL A 130 11.20 2.45 -6.15
CA VAL A 130 11.28 3.35 -4.98
C VAL A 130 11.38 2.54 -3.70
N VAL A 131 10.52 1.53 -3.52
CA VAL A 131 10.53 0.67 -2.33
C VAL A 131 11.78 -0.22 -2.30
N GLY A 132 12.39 -0.54 -3.44
CA GLY A 132 13.67 -1.27 -3.47
C GLY A 132 14.88 -0.41 -3.08
N ALA A 133 14.85 0.91 -3.35
CA ALA A 133 16.01 1.79 -3.19
C ALA A 133 15.95 2.72 -1.96
N LEU A 134 14.80 3.33 -1.69
CA LEU A 134 14.62 4.29 -0.59
C LEU A 134 14.95 3.68 0.79
N PRO A 135 14.48 2.47 1.14
CA PRO A 135 14.79 1.85 2.42
C PRO A 135 16.30 1.66 2.64
N LYS A 136 17.03 1.25 1.60
CA LYS A 136 18.49 1.08 1.64
C LYS A 136 19.21 2.42 1.85
N ALA A 137 18.68 3.50 1.27
CA ALA A 137 19.22 4.84 1.52
C ALA A 137 18.98 5.29 2.98
N LEU A 138 17.80 5.03 3.54
CA LEU A 138 17.50 5.33 4.94
C LEU A 138 18.35 4.50 5.91
N ALA A 139 18.57 3.21 5.63
CA ALA A 139 19.43 2.35 6.42
C ALA A 139 20.89 2.85 6.41
N ARG A 140 21.43 3.26 5.25
CA ARG A 140 22.75 3.88 5.15
C ARG A 140 22.88 5.19 5.93
N ARG A 141 21.76 5.86 6.23
CA ARG A 141 21.74 7.03 7.12
C ARG A 141 21.63 6.66 8.59
N GLY A 142 21.64 5.38 8.94
CA GLY A 142 21.65 4.90 10.33
C GLY A 142 20.27 4.66 10.94
N HIS A 143 19.18 4.76 10.16
CA HIS A 143 17.86 4.35 10.64
C HIS A 143 17.73 2.82 10.63
N ARG A 144 16.89 2.28 11.53
CA ARG A 144 16.51 0.87 11.47
C ARG A 144 15.31 0.75 10.53
N VAL A 145 15.47 0.06 9.41
CA VAL A 145 14.48 0.10 8.32
C VAL A 145 13.97 -1.28 7.99
N MET A 146 12.65 -1.40 7.91
CA MET A 146 11.96 -2.60 7.44
C MET A 146 11.13 -2.29 6.20
N VAL A 147 11.04 -3.25 5.30
CA VAL A 147 10.12 -3.27 4.18
C VAL A 147 9.13 -4.42 4.39
N VAL A 148 7.83 -4.12 4.35
CA VAL A 148 6.77 -5.11 4.47
C VAL A 148 6.01 -5.18 3.15
N ILE A 149 5.99 -6.36 2.53
CA ILE A 149 5.25 -6.63 1.29
C ILE A 149 4.53 -7.98 1.38
N PRO A 150 3.49 -8.23 0.56
CA PRO A 150 2.93 -9.58 0.44
C PRO A 150 3.90 -10.53 -0.26
N LYS A 151 3.87 -11.81 0.12
CA LYS A 151 4.61 -12.89 -0.54
C LYS A 151 3.79 -13.43 -1.72
N TYR A 152 4.06 -12.93 -2.92
CA TYR A 152 3.30 -13.31 -4.14
C TYR A 152 3.82 -14.55 -4.86
N GLY A 153 5.06 -14.93 -4.58
CA GLY A 153 5.74 -16.11 -5.13
C GLY A 153 6.73 -16.68 -4.12
N ASP A 154 7.61 -17.55 -4.58
CA ASP A 154 8.70 -18.09 -3.76
C ASP A 154 9.96 -17.25 -3.98
N TYR A 155 10.43 -16.66 -2.89
CA TYR A 155 11.66 -15.87 -2.86
C TYR A 155 12.72 -16.69 -2.14
N ALA A 156 13.87 -16.93 -2.79
CA ALA A 156 14.90 -17.83 -2.28
C ALA A 156 15.48 -17.36 -0.93
N GLU A 157 15.49 -16.05 -0.72
CA GLU A 157 16.05 -15.38 0.46
C GLU A 157 15.06 -15.32 1.62
N ALA A 158 13.77 -15.61 1.40
CA ALA A 158 12.73 -15.52 2.41
C ALA A 158 12.75 -16.75 3.33
N ARG A 159 13.08 -16.52 4.60
CA ARG A 159 13.09 -17.53 5.67
C ARG A 159 11.82 -17.43 6.50
N ASP A 160 11.22 -18.56 6.82
CA ASP A 160 10.05 -18.62 7.69
C ASP A 160 10.44 -18.23 9.13
N LEU A 161 9.72 -17.28 9.72
CA LEU A 161 9.96 -16.82 11.09
C LEU A 161 9.33 -17.71 12.16
N GLY A 162 8.53 -18.72 11.80
CA GLY A 162 7.78 -19.49 12.80
C GLY A 162 6.48 -18.79 13.25
N VAL A 163 6.19 -17.58 12.80
CA VAL A 163 5.07 -16.76 13.29
C VAL A 163 3.85 -16.86 12.37
N ARG A 164 2.71 -17.22 12.97
CA ARG A 164 1.39 -17.28 12.32
C ARG A 164 0.38 -16.47 13.11
N LYS A 165 -0.43 -15.66 12.44
CA LYS A 165 -1.47 -14.84 13.05
C LYS A 165 -2.76 -14.95 12.25
N ARG A 166 -3.90 -14.92 12.94
CA ARG A 166 -5.23 -15.01 12.32
C ARG A 166 -5.90 -13.65 12.32
N TYR A 167 -6.42 -13.28 11.16
CA TYR A 167 -7.10 -12.02 10.94
C TYR A 167 -8.48 -12.26 10.36
N LYS A 168 -9.49 -11.57 10.91
CA LYS A 168 -10.84 -11.60 10.37
C LYS A 168 -11.03 -10.49 9.33
N VAL A 169 -11.38 -10.86 8.10
CA VAL A 169 -11.65 -9.94 6.99
C VAL A 169 -12.95 -10.34 6.30
N ALA A 170 -13.90 -9.41 6.20
CA ALA A 170 -15.22 -9.65 5.60
C ALA A 170 -15.93 -10.92 6.17
N GLY A 171 -15.77 -11.18 7.47
CA GLY A 171 -16.38 -12.34 8.14
C GLY A 171 -15.59 -13.64 8.04
N GLN A 172 -14.51 -13.69 7.25
CA GLN A 172 -13.67 -14.87 7.07
C GLN A 172 -12.35 -14.74 7.86
N ASP A 173 -11.95 -15.82 8.53
CA ASP A 173 -10.64 -15.89 9.18
C ASP A 173 -9.57 -16.25 8.14
N SER A 174 -8.47 -15.50 8.15
CA SER A 174 -7.31 -15.70 7.29
C SER A 174 -6.07 -15.79 8.15
N GLU A 175 -5.35 -16.92 8.04
CA GLU A 175 -4.05 -17.08 8.65
C GLU A 175 -2.97 -16.46 7.77
N VAL A 176 -2.07 -15.70 8.40
CA VAL A 176 -0.92 -15.04 7.77
C VAL A 176 0.35 -15.56 8.43
N SER A 177 1.24 -16.08 7.60
CA SER A 177 2.60 -16.50 8.00
C SER A 177 3.59 -15.39 7.67
N TYR A 178 4.58 -15.19 8.55
CA TYR A 178 5.59 -14.14 8.40
C TYR A 178 6.91 -14.75 7.97
N PHE A 179 7.49 -14.21 6.92
CA PHE A 179 8.81 -14.58 6.41
C PHE A 179 9.74 -13.37 6.50
N HIS A 180 11.04 -13.61 6.58
CA HIS A 180 12.06 -12.58 6.73
C HIS A 180 13.27 -12.82 5.84
N SER A 181 13.88 -11.73 5.40
CA SER A 181 15.20 -11.70 4.80
C SER A 181 15.91 -10.41 5.22
N TYR A 182 17.24 -10.43 5.32
CA TYR A 182 18.03 -9.24 5.64
C TYR A 182 18.99 -8.94 4.49
N ILE A 183 18.83 -7.80 3.84
CA ILE A 183 19.57 -7.44 2.62
C ILE A 183 19.95 -5.95 2.68
N ASP A 184 21.22 -5.64 2.43
CA ASP A 184 21.73 -4.26 2.34
C ASP A 184 21.36 -3.35 3.53
N GLY A 185 21.36 -3.91 4.75
CA GLY A 185 21.03 -3.16 5.96
C GLY A 185 19.54 -3.02 6.26
N VAL A 186 18.67 -3.66 5.46
CA VAL A 186 17.21 -3.54 5.54
C VAL A 186 16.59 -4.89 5.86
N ASP A 187 15.62 -4.89 6.78
CA ASP A 187 14.79 -6.05 7.09
C ASP A 187 13.63 -6.14 6.08
N PHE A 188 13.57 -7.20 5.29
CA PHE A 188 12.45 -7.49 4.40
C PHE A 188 11.55 -8.52 5.06
N VAL A 189 10.29 -8.14 5.32
CA VAL A 189 9.27 -9.02 5.89
C VAL A 189 8.21 -9.29 4.82
N PHE A 190 7.98 -10.58 4.55
CA PHE A 190 6.99 -11.01 3.57
C PHE A 190 5.79 -11.65 4.27
N LEU A 191 4.60 -11.17 3.92
CA LEU A 191 3.34 -11.67 4.46
C LEU A 191 2.75 -12.71 3.52
N GLU A 192 2.71 -13.95 3.97
CA GLU A 192 2.21 -15.08 3.20
C GLU A 192 0.81 -15.45 3.70
N ALA A 193 -0.14 -15.54 2.77
CA ALA A 193 -1.49 -16.01 3.02
C ALA A 193 -2.10 -16.51 1.71
N PRO A 194 -3.14 -17.38 1.74
CA PRO A 194 -3.78 -17.87 0.53
C PRO A 194 -4.18 -16.80 -0.49
N PRO A 195 -4.69 -15.61 -0.09
CA PRO A 195 -5.01 -14.53 -1.04
C PRO A 195 -3.79 -13.92 -1.75
N PHE A 196 -2.56 -14.13 -1.29
CA PHE A 196 -1.36 -13.57 -1.93
C PHE A 196 -0.66 -14.57 -2.86
N ARG A 197 -0.85 -15.88 -2.65
CA ARG A 197 -0.13 -16.93 -3.39
C ARG A 197 -0.39 -16.88 -4.90
N HIS A 198 0.61 -17.30 -5.66
CA HIS A 198 0.56 -17.50 -7.13
C HIS A 198 0.15 -16.25 -7.93
N ARG A 199 0.40 -15.05 -7.38
CA ARG A 199 0.09 -13.77 -8.02
C ARG A 199 1.29 -12.99 -8.50
N HIS A 200 2.48 -13.60 -8.53
CA HIS A 200 3.72 -12.94 -8.94
C HIS A 200 3.60 -12.17 -10.29
N ASN A 201 2.87 -12.73 -11.25
CA ASN A 201 2.70 -12.13 -12.58
C ASN A 201 1.51 -11.16 -12.68
N ASP A 202 0.64 -11.12 -11.67
CA ASP A 202 -0.59 -10.31 -11.65
C ASP A 202 -1.01 -9.99 -10.21
N ILE A 203 -0.24 -9.12 -9.56
CA ILE A 203 -0.42 -8.78 -8.14
C ILE A 203 -1.72 -7.99 -7.87
N TYR A 204 -2.23 -7.30 -8.89
CA TYR A 204 -3.44 -6.49 -8.83
C TYR A 204 -4.67 -7.17 -9.40
N GLY A 205 -4.51 -8.31 -10.08
CA GLY A 205 -5.59 -9.06 -10.67
C GLY A 205 -6.62 -9.61 -9.70
N GLY A 206 -7.72 -10.03 -10.30
CA GLY A 206 -8.92 -10.51 -9.65
C GLY A 206 -10.03 -9.46 -9.60
N GLU A 207 -11.20 -9.88 -9.12
CA GLU A 207 -12.33 -8.98 -8.96
C GLU A 207 -12.07 -7.95 -7.87
N ARG A 208 -12.60 -6.73 -8.06
CA ARG A 208 -12.41 -5.61 -7.13
C ARG A 208 -12.69 -5.97 -5.67
N PRO A 209 -13.78 -6.67 -5.30
CA PRO A 209 -14.02 -7.05 -3.91
C PRO A 209 -12.90 -7.92 -3.31
N ASP A 210 -12.30 -8.80 -4.10
CA ASP A 210 -11.25 -9.70 -3.64
C ASP A 210 -9.90 -8.98 -3.54
N VAL A 211 -9.63 -8.03 -4.44
CA VAL A 211 -8.49 -7.12 -4.31
C VAL A 211 -8.62 -6.30 -3.03
N LEU A 212 -9.80 -5.75 -2.74
CA LEU A 212 -10.03 -4.99 -1.51
C LEU A 212 -9.85 -5.84 -0.26
N LYS A 213 -10.44 -7.04 -0.19
CA LYS A 213 -10.24 -7.97 0.94
C LYS A 213 -8.77 -8.29 1.14
N ARG A 214 -8.03 -8.52 0.06
CA ARG A 214 -6.59 -8.81 0.09
C ARG A 214 -5.79 -7.65 0.66
N MET A 215 -6.07 -6.42 0.23
CA MET A 215 -5.39 -5.22 0.75
C MET A 215 -5.79 -4.90 2.20
N ILE A 216 -7.03 -5.20 2.59
CA ILE A 216 -7.48 -5.11 3.99
C ILE A 216 -6.69 -6.08 4.87
N LEU A 217 -6.57 -7.35 4.45
CA LEU A 217 -5.79 -8.35 5.17
C LEU A 217 -4.33 -7.89 5.30
N PHE A 218 -3.75 -7.40 4.20
CA PHE A 218 -2.38 -6.89 4.18
C PHE A 218 -2.17 -5.76 5.19
N CYS A 219 -3.02 -4.72 5.17
CA CYS A 219 -2.89 -3.60 6.11
C CYS A 219 -3.04 -4.03 7.57
N LYS A 220 -3.98 -4.94 7.87
CA LYS A 220 -4.20 -5.46 9.24
C LYS A 220 -2.99 -6.24 9.74
N ALA A 221 -2.38 -7.07 8.90
CA ALA A 221 -1.21 -7.85 9.27
C ALA A 221 0.05 -6.98 9.36
N ALA A 222 0.20 -5.98 8.47
CA ALA A 222 1.37 -5.11 8.40
C ALA A 222 1.50 -4.17 9.60
N VAL A 223 0.40 -3.66 10.17
CA VAL A 223 0.45 -2.77 11.35
C VAL A 223 0.93 -3.50 12.61
N GLU A 224 0.77 -4.82 12.69
CA GLU A 224 1.20 -5.66 13.83
C GLU A 224 2.62 -6.25 13.66
N VAL A 225 3.21 -6.14 12.47
CA VAL A 225 4.59 -6.59 12.19
C VAL A 225 5.63 -6.14 13.23
N PRO A 226 5.59 -4.90 13.79
CA PRO A 226 6.64 -4.44 14.68
C PRO A 226 6.88 -5.32 15.92
N TRP A 227 5.88 -6.09 16.35
CA TRP A 227 5.96 -7.00 17.50
C TRP A 227 6.15 -8.46 17.13
N TYR A 228 5.87 -8.83 15.88
CA TYR A 228 5.84 -10.23 15.45
C TYR A 228 7.06 -10.66 14.65
N ALA A 229 7.81 -9.70 14.08
CA ALA A 229 9.01 -10.00 13.31
C ALA A 229 10.27 -9.69 14.15
N PRO A 230 10.83 -10.66 14.90
CA PRO A 230 12.07 -10.49 15.66
C PRO A 230 13.28 -10.49 14.71
N CYS A 231 13.45 -9.38 14.00
CA CYS A 231 14.50 -9.19 13.02
C CYS A 231 15.85 -8.97 13.72
N GLY A 232 16.80 -9.88 13.51
CA GLY A 232 18.09 -9.86 14.23
C GLY A 232 17.95 -10.13 15.74
N GLY A 233 16.91 -10.88 16.14
CA GLY A 233 16.66 -11.25 17.55
C GLY A 233 15.97 -10.18 18.38
N THR A 234 15.68 -8.99 17.81
CA THR A 234 14.98 -7.90 18.52
C THR A 234 13.77 -7.46 17.70
N ILE A 235 12.62 -7.26 18.36
CA ILE A 235 11.45 -6.69 17.69
C ILE A 235 11.66 -5.20 17.38
N TYR A 236 10.87 -4.62 16.48
CA TYR A 236 10.90 -3.17 16.24
C TYR A 236 10.21 -2.40 17.37
N GLY A 237 9.13 -2.97 17.91
CA GLY A 237 8.28 -2.28 18.88
C GLY A 237 7.65 -1.02 18.30
N ASP A 238 7.13 -0.15 19.17
CA ASP A 238 6.46 1.10 18.78
C ASP A 238 7.27 2.37 19.13
N GLY A 239 8.47 2.20 19.70
CA GLY A 239 9.39 3.28 20.05
C GLY A 239 9.96 3.99 18.81
N ASN A 240 9.79 5.32 18.75
CA ASN A 240 10.22 6.19 17.65
C ASN A 240 9.95 5.62 16.24
N LEU A 241 8.77 5.01 16.07
CA LEU A 241 8.35 4.30 14.87
C LEU A 241 7.55 5.20 13.92
N VAL A 242 7.87 5.11 12.63
CA VAL A 242 7.05 5.66 11.55
C VAL A 242 6.74 4.61 10.49
N PHE A 243 5.47 4.50 10.11
CA PHE A 243 5.05 3.76 8.92
C PHE A 243 5.05 4.66 7.69
N ILE A 244 5.59 4.18 6.59
CA ILE A 244 5.47 4.81 5.27
C ILE A 244 4.57 3.89 4.43
N ALA A 245 3.30 4.26 4.34
CA ALA A 245 2.30 3.58 3.52
C ALA A 245 2.40 4.10 2.09
N ASN A 246 2.64 3.21 1.12
CA ASN A 246 2.76 3.56 -0.29
C ASN A 246 1.49 3.17 -1.07
N ASP A 247 0.91 4.16 -1.74
CA ASP A 247 -0.30 4.10 -2.57
C ASP A 247 -1.55 3.54 -1.88
N TRP A 248 -2.64 3.47 -2.65
CA TRP A 248 -3.95 3.07 -2.18
C TRP A 248 -4.00 1.67 -1.55
N HIS A 249 -3.11 0.76 -1.97
CA HIS A 249 -2.99 -0.60 -1.42
C HIS A 249 -2.76 -0.62 0.09
N THR A 250 -2.12 0.42 0.62
CA THR A 250 -1.75 0.55 2.04
C THR A 250 -2.44 1.72 2.72
N ALA A 251 -3.34 2.42 2.04
CA ALA A 251 -4.01 3.62 2.56
C ALA A 251 -4.90 3.34 3.79
N LEU A 252 -5.28 2.09 4.04
CA LEU A 252 -6.00 1.70 5.26
C LEU A 252 -5.09 1.55 6.49
N LEU A 253 -3.77 1.42 6.31
CA LEU A 253 -2.84 1.25 7.44
C LEU A 253 -2.87 2.45 8.40
N PRO A 254 -2.78 3.72 7.95
CA PRO A 254 -2.94 4.88 8.84
C PRO A 254 -4.28 4.89 9.59
N VAL A 255 -5.36 4.42 8.95
CA VAL A 255 -6.69 4.34 9.57
C VAL A 255 -6.70 3.29 10.66
N TYR A 256 -6.14 2.10 10.41
CA TYR A 256 -6.00 1.06 11.42
C TYR A 256 -5.16 1.53 12.60
N LEU A 257 -3.99 2.11 12.33
CA LEU A 257 -3.09 2.64 13.35
C LEU A 257 -3.81 3.62 14.29
N LYS A 258 -4.62 4.54 13.73
CA LYS A 258 -5.37 5.50 14.55
C LYS A 258 -6.51 4.82 15.32
N ALA A 259 -7.46 4.23 14.61
CA ALA A 259 -8.75 3.82 15.17
C ALA A 259 -8.66 2.60 16.09
N TYR A 260 -7.69 1.71 15.86
CA TYR A 260 -7.61 0.44 16.58
C TYR A 260 -6.42 0.35 17.54
N TYR A 261 -5.33 1.07 17.30
CA TYR A 261 -4.15 1.01 18.16
C TYR A 261 -4.06 2.26 19.04
N ARG A 262 -3.92 3.44 18.43
CA ARG A 262 -3.71 4.68 19.17
C ARG A 262 -4.86 5.05 20.09
N ASP A 263 -6.09 4.94 19.60
CA ASP A 263 -7.28 5.26 20.39
C ASP A 263 -7.51 4.24 21.54
N ASN A 264 -6.82 3.08 21.50
CA ASN A 264 -6.82 2.06 22.56
C ASN A 264 -5.52 2.05 23.40
N GLY A 265 -4.70 3.11 23.31
CA GLY A 265 -3.50 3.26 24.14
C GLY A 265 -2.26 2.49 23.67
N LEU A 266 -2.30 1.86 22.48
CA LEU A 266 -1.16 1.19 21.85
C LEU A 266 -0.53 2.09 20.78
N MET A 267 0.78 1.99 20.53
CA MET A 267 1.46 2.77 19.46
C MET A 267 1.24 4.29 19.56
N GLN A 268 1.08 4.83 20.77
CA GLN A 268 0.61 6.21 20.99
C GLN A 268 1.47 7.26 20.28
N TYR A 269 2.78 7.00 20.23
CA TYR A 269 3.78 7.88 19.61
C TYR A 269 4.12 7.50 18.17
N THR A 270 3.68 6.34 17.69
CA THR A 270 3.88 5.93 16.30
C THR A 270 3.18 6.90 15.36
N ARG A 271 3.84 7.18 14.23
CA ARG A 271 3.31 8.04 13.17
C ARG A 271 3.18 7.26 11.87
N SER A 272 2.41 7.81 10.94
CA SER A 272 2.31 7.24 9.59
C SER A 272 2.32 8.36 8.56
N VAL A 273 2.90 8.06 7.40
CA VAL A 273 2.93 8.92 6.21
C VAL A 273 2.34 8.11 5.07
N LEU A 274 1.40 8.70 4.32
CA LEU A 274 0.88 8.13 3.09
C LEU A 274 1.60 8.79 1.90
N VAL A 275 2.26 7.99 1.09
CA VAL A 275 2.99 8.43 -0.11
C VAL A 275 2.21 7.99 -1.35
N ILE A 276 1.85 8.95 -2.19
CA ILE A 276 1.13 8.72 -3.45
C ILE A 276 2.16 8.73 -4.58
N HIS A 277 2.31 7.60 -5.27
CA HIS A 277 3.20 7.47 -6.43
C HIS A 277 2.44 7.73 -7.72
N ASN A 278 1.14 7.43 -7.72
CA ASN A 278 0.28 7.70 -8.87
C ASN A 278 -1.13 8.09 -8.43
N ILE A 279 -1.54 9.32 -8.75
CA ILE A 279 -2.88 9.83 -8.45
C ILE A 279 -3.97 9.22 -9.35
N ALA A 280 -3.61 8.70 -10.53
CA ALA A 280 -4.56 8.09 -11.46
C ALA A 280 -5.02 6.70 -10.96
N HIS A 281 -4.16 5.97 -10.25
CA HIS A 281 -4.50 4.69 -9.64
C HIS A 281 -5.00 4.91 -8.20
N GLN A 282 -6.26 5.30 -8.07
CA GLN A 282 -6.99 5.26 -6.80
C GLN A 282 -8.05 4.16 -6.82
N VAL A 283 -8.55 3.77 -5.63
CA VAL A 283 -9.59 2.74 -5.44
C VAL A 283 -10.81 2.91 -6.37
N LEU A 284 -11.08 4.13 -6.84
CA LEU A 284 -12.18 4.48 -7.75
C LEU A 284 -11.91 4.22 -9.25
N HIS A 285 -10.65 4.10 -9.70
CA HIS A 285 -10.29 3.93 -11.12
C HIS A 285 -9.87 2.49 -11.49
N LEU A 286 -10.30 1.49 -10.71
CA LEU A 286 -10.39 0.12 -11.23
C LEU A 286 -11.66 0.09 -12.08
N ASN A 287 -11.49 0.23 -13.40
CA ASN A 287 -12.57 0.36 -14.38
C ASN A 287 -13.74 -0.60 -14.12
N LEU A 288 -14.94 -0.03 -14.10
CA LEU A 288 -16.23 -0.68 -14.32
C LEU A 288 -16.36 -1.10 -15.80
#